data_AF-A0A256W4R1-F1
#
_entry.id   AF-A0A256W4R1-F1
#
_cell.length_a   1.000
_cell.length_b   1.000
_cell.length_c   1.000
_cell.angle_alpha   90.00
_cell.angle_beta   90.00
_cell.angle_gamma   90.00
#
_symmetry.space_group_name_H-M   'P 1'
#
loop_
_entity.id
_entity.type
_entity.pdbx_description
1 polymer ?
#
loop_
_entity_poly.entity_id
_entity_poly.type
_entity_poly.pdbx_seq_one_letter_code
_entity_poly.pdbx_strand_id
1 'polypeptide(L)' 'MIKNKKVIVVLPAYNAEKTLEKTYLEIPFDIVDEVILTDDSSDDRTIDEANRIG' A
#
# COMPACT_ATOMS: atom_id res chain seq x y z
N MET A 1 12.48 -4.88 -8.75
CA MET A 1 13.69 -4.05 -9.03
C MET A 1 13.73 -3.47 -10.45
N ILE A 2 14.02 -2.17 -10.60
CA ILE A 2 14.23 -1.51 -11.91
C ILE A 2 15.70 -1.10 -12.03
N LYS A 3 16.39 -1.48 -13.12
CA LYS A 3 17.79 -1.14 -13.37
C LYS A 3 18.72 -1.48 -12.19
N ASN A 4 18.51 -2.64 -11.57
CA ASN A 4 19.24 -3.10 -10.38
C ASN A 4 19.13 -2.12 -9.18
N LYS A 5 18.02 -1.38 -9.09
CA LYS A 5 17.67 -0.53 -7.94
C LYS A 5 16.41 -1.05 -7.27
N LYS A 6 16.37 -0.89 -5.95
CA LYS A 6 15.20 -1.14 -5.12
C LYS A 6 14.12 -0.11 -5.44
N VAL A 7 12.89 -0.57 -5.65
CA VAL A 7 11.71 0.25 -5.93
C VAL A 7 10.75 0.09 -4.76
N ILE A 8 10.42 1.21 -4.14
CA ILE A 8 9.50 1.26 -3.00
C ILE A 8 8.30 2.09 -3.42
N VAL A 9 7.09 1.55 -3.23
CA VAL A 9 5.84 2.28 -3.41
C VAL A 9 5.39 2.83 -2.05
N VAL A 10 5.10 4.11 -1.98
CA VAL A 10 4.48 4.74 -0.80
C VAL A 10 3.00 4.97 -1.10
N LEU A 11 2.12 4.51 -0.21
CA LEU A 11 0.67 4.66 -0.29
C LEU A 11 0.21 5.59 0.84
N PRO A 12 0.02 6.90 0.58
CA PRO A 12 -0.68 7.79 1.48
C PRO A 12 -2.17 7.42 1.52
N ALA A 13 -2.70 7.21 2.71
CA ALA A 13 -4.08 6.81 2.92
C ALA A 13 -4.77 7.70 3.97
N TYR A 14 -6.00 8.11 3.65
CA TYR A 14 -6.94 8.72 4.57
C TYR A 14 -8.34 8.23 4.21
N ASN A 15 -9.00 7.51 5.12
CA ASN A 15 -10.29 6.87 4.90
C ASN A 15 -10.34 5.98 3.63
N ALA A 16 -9.39 5.06 3.50
CA ALA A 16 -9.18 4.21 2.34
C ALA A 16 -9.69 2.77 2.52
N GLU A 17 -10.52 2.46 3.53
CA GLU A 17 -10.94 1.07 3.85
C GLU A 17 -11.50 0.31 2.63
N LYS A 18 -12.14 1.01 1.69
CA LYS A 18 -12.84 0.41 0.54
C LYS A 18 -11.96 0.22 -0.68
N THR A 19 -10.82 0.89 -0.73
CA THR A 19 -9.96 0.96 -1.93
C THR A 19 -8.57 0.41 -1.68
N LEU A 20 -8.12 0.35 -0.42
CA LEU A 20 -6.75 -0.04 -0.07
C LEU A 20 -6.34 -1.39 -0.67
N GLU A 21 -7.12 -2.45 -0.45
CA GLU A 21 -6.81 -3.78 -1.01
C GLU A 21 -6.77 -3.77 -2.53
N LYS A 22 -7.74 -3.13 -3.19
CA LYS A 22 -7.76 -3.04 -4.65
C LYS A 22 -6.51 -2.33 -5.17
N THR A 23 -6.14 -1.19 -4.58
CA THR A 23 -4.93 -0.44 -4.96
C THR A 23 -3.66 -1.27 -4.72
N TYR A 24 -3.58 -2.00 -3.62
CA TYR A 24 -2.45 -2.89 -3.32
C TYR A 24 -2.32 -4.03 -4.33
N LEU A 25 -3.44 -4.66 -4.72
CA LEU A 25 -3.46 -5.77 -5.68
C LEU A 25 -3.11 -5.33 -7.12
N GLU A 26 -3.28 -4.05 -7.45
CA GLU A 26 -2.89 -3.49 -8.76
C GLU A 26 -1.37 -3.17 -8.83
N ILE A 27 -0.62 -3.31 -7.74
CA ILE A 27 0.82 -3.07 -7.72
C ILE A 27 1.56 -4.16 -8.54
N PRO A 28 2.42 -3.77 -9.50
CA PRO A 28 3.23 -4.72 -10.27
C PRO A 28 4.43 -5.21 -9.43
N PHE A 29 4.19 -6.26 -8.63
CA PHE A 29 5.20 -6.87 -7.74
C PHE A 29 6.37 -7.55 -8.48
N ASP A 30 6.31 -7.67 -9.82
CA ASP A 30 7.47 -8.07 -10.64
C ASP A 30 8.56 -6.99 -10.67
N ILE A 31 8.20 -5.73 -10.44
CA ILE A 31 9.13 -4.58 -10.42
C ILE A 31 9.20 -3.83 -9.09
N VAL A 32 8.18 -3.94 -8.24
CA VAL A 32 8.13 -3.31 -6.90
C VAL A 32 8.65 -4.27 -5.84
N ASP A 33 9.57 -3.79 -5.01
CA ASP A 33 10.24 -4.61 -4.00
C ASP A 33 9.61 -4.46 -2.61
N GLU A 34 9.12 -3.26 -2.27
CA GLU A 34 8.45 -2.98 -0.99
C GLU A 34 7.32 -1.99 -1.15
N VAL A 35 6.33 -2.08 -0.25
CA VAL A 35 5.21 -1.16 -0.15
C VAL A 35 5.18 -0.60 1.27
N ILE A 36 5.04 0.72 1.38
CA ILE A 36 4.90 1.43 2.65
C ILE A 36 3.54 2.14 2.63
N LEU A 37 2.64 1.73 3.51
CA LEU A 37 1.40 2.48 3.78
C LEU A 37 1.69 3.58 4.81
N THR A 38 1.22 4.80 4.55
CA THR A 38 1.23 5.89 5.52
C THR A 38 -0.22 6.34 5.75
N ASP A 39 -0.73 6.12 6.94
CA ASP A 39 -2.08 6.53 7.34
C ASP A 39 -2.08 7.94 7.95
N ASP A 40 -2.97 8.81 7.46
CA ASP A 40 -3.14 10.19 7.93
C ASP A 40 -4.23 10.28 9.01
N SER A 41 -4.13 9.43 10.04
CA SER A 41 -5.11 9.33 11.14
C SER A 41 -6.54 9.11 10.64
N SER A 42 -6.75 8.07 9.83
CA SER A 42 -8.08 7.71 9.34
C SER A 42 -9.05 7.40 10.50
N ASP A 43 -10.34 7.71 10.30
CA ASP A 43 -11.43 7.40 11.25
C ASP A 43 -12.24 6.16 10.79
N ASP A 44 -11.73 5.44 9.79
CA ASP A 44 -12.29 4.19 9.28
C ASP A 44 -11.33 3.00 9.54
N ARG A 45 -11.60 1.86 8.90
CA ARG A 45 -10.82 0.64 9.06
C ARG A 45 -9.60 0.55 8.14
N THR A 46 -9.04 1.66 7.68
CA THR A 46 -7.84 1.68 6.81
C THR A 46 -6.69 0.87 7.41
N ILE A 47 -6.39 1.06 8.70
CA ILE A 47 -5.31 0.33 9.39
C ILE A 47 -5.63 -1.15 9.56
N ASP A 48 -6.87 -1.49 9.91
CA ASP A 48 -7.29 -2.89 10.04
C ASP A 48 -7.15 -3.63 8.70
N GLU A 49 -7.55 -2.97 7.61
CA GLU A 49 -7.42 -3.50 6.26
C GLU A 49 -5.95 -3.66 5.84
N ALA A 50 -5.09 -2.69 6.20
CA ALA A 50 -3.65 -2.77 5.97
C ALA A 50 -3.02 -3.99 6.65
N ASN A 51 -3.32 -4.20 7.94
CA ASN A 51 -2.83 -5.36 8.72
C ASN A 51 -3.39 -6.70 8.24
N ARG A 52 -4.52 -6.70 7.52
CA ARG A 52 -5.13 -7.91 6.95
C ARG A 52 -4.40 -8.35 5.68
N ILE A 53 -3.92 -7.42 4.87
CA ILE A 53 -3.34 -7.69 3.55
C ILE A 53 -1.80 -7.76 3.55
N GLY A 54 -1.13 -7.37 4.62
CA GLY A 54 0.33 -7.44 4.83
C GLY A 54 0.72 -7.35 6.29
#